data_AF-A0A7Z0RQH7-F1
#
_entry.id   AF-A0A7Z0RQH7-F1
#
_cell.length_a   1.000
_cell.length_b   1.000
_cell.length_c   1.000
_cell.angle_alpha   90.00
_cell.angle_beta   90.00
_cell.angle_gamma   90.00
#
_symmetry.space_group_name_H-M   'P 1'
#
loop_
_entity.id
_entity.type
_entity.pdbx_description
1 polymer ?
#
loop_
_entity_poly.entity_id
_entity_poly.type
_entity_poly.pdbx_seq_one_letter_code
_entity_poly.pdbx_strand_id
1 'polypeptide(L)'
;MSKIVVIGANHAGTACINTMLDNFGDENEVVVFDQNSNISFLGCGMALWIGKQIDGPEGLFYSNKETLESKGARIYMESPVLSVDYDKKEVTALVDGKEHVESYEKLIFATGSQPIIPPIKGVELVEGSREFKATLENLQFVKLYQNSAEVIERLENKDIKRVAVVGAGYIGVELAEAFERVGKEVVLIDIAETSLNGYYDRELSDMMNKNLEDHGIRLAYGQTVQAIEGDGKVERIVTDKETFDVDMVILAVGFRPNTELGAGKIELYKNGAFLVDKKQETSIPGVYAVGDCATIFDNSLGKPSYIALASNAVRSGIVGAFNATGHELEGIGVQGSNGISIYDLKMVSTGLTLEKAKAAGFDAVETGFSDLQKPEFIKHDNHEVVLKIVYDRESRVILGAQMASKEDMSMGIHMFSLAIQEHVTIDKLALTDIFFLPHFNKPYNYITMAALLAEK
;
A
#
# COMPACT_ATOMS: atom_id res chain seq x y z
N MET A 1 0.58 -6.09 -35.57
CA MET A 1 1.34 -6.39 -34.36
C MET A 1 1.54 -5.06 -33.68
N SER A 2 0.89 -4.82 -32.55
CA SER A 2 0.96 -3.51 -31.90
C SER A 2 2.20 -3.44 -31.02
N LYS A 3 2.93 -2.34 -31.08
CA LYS A 3 4.09 -2.12 -30.20
C LYS A 3 3.65 -1.41 -28.92
N ILE A 4 3.85 -2.07 -27.79
CA ILE A 4 3.41 -1.61 -26.47
C ILE A 4 4.65 -1.32 -25.63
N VAL A 5 4.81 -0.06 -25.22
CA VAL A 5 5.85 0.35 -24.29
C VAL A 5 5.29 0.37 -22.87
N VAL A 6 5.99 -0.27 -21.93
CA VAL A 6 5.68 -0.24 -20.49
C VAL A 6 6.80 0.48 -19.75
N ILE A 7 6.45 1.49 -18.94
CA ILE A 7 7.40 2.25 -18.12
C ILE A 7 7.22 1.87 -16.65
N GLY A 8 8.16 1.09 -16.12
CA GLY A 8 8.14 0.51 -14.77
C GLY A 8 7.67 -0.94 -14.76
N ALA A 9 8.35 -1.79 -13.99
CA ALA A 9 8.16 -3.24 -13.96
C ALA A 9 8.19 -3.81 -12.54
N ASN A 10 7.62 -3.11 -11.56
CA ASN A 10 7.31 -3.71 -10.26
C ASN A 10 5.92 -4.40 -10.28
N HIS A 11 5.11 -4.31 -9.22
CA HIS A 11 3.79 -4.97 -9.15
C HIS A 11 2.88 -4.76 -10.36
N ALA A 12 2.62 -3.51 -10.74
CA ALA A 12 1.67 -3.22 -11.81
C ALA A 12 2.23 -3.57 -13.19
N GLY A 13 3.47 -3.15 -13.45
CA GLY A 13 4.16 -3.43 -14.72
C GLY A 13 4.31 -4.93 -14.96
N THR A 14 4.78 -5.70 -13.98
CA THR A 14 4.93 -7.16 -14.13
C THR A 14 3.60 -7.87 -14.30
N ALA A 15 2.54 -7.46 -13.58
CA ALA A 15 1.20 -8.00 -13.82
C ALA A 15 0.71 -7.71 -15.24
N CYS A 16 0.96 -6.48 -15.74
CA CYS A 16 0.60 -6.08 -17.09
C CYS A 16 1.37 -6.87 -18.15
N ILE A 17 2.70 -6.96 -18.02
CA ILE A 17 3.58 -7.67 -18.97
C ILE A 17 3.20 -9.15 -19.03
N ASN A 18 3.08 -9.83 -17.89
CA ASN A 18 2.67 -11.23 -17.86
C ASN A 18 1.30 -11.42 -18.52
N THR A 19 0.32 -10.57 -18.19
CA THR A 19 -1.02 -10.67 -18.79
C THR A 19 -0.97 -10.52 -20.31
N MET A 20 -0.23 -9.53 -20.83
CA MET A 20 -0.09 -9.34 -22.27
C MET A 20 0.60 -10.52 -22.94
N LEU A 21 1.72 -11.00 -22.42
CA LEU A 21 2.51 -12.06 -23.05
C LEU A 21 1.81 -13.42 -22.97
N ASP A 22 1.22 -13.76 -21.82
CA ASP A 22 0.58 -15.06 -21.60
C ASP A 22 -0.72 -15.24 -22.41
N ASN A 23 -1.35 -14.15 -22.84
CA ASN A 23 -2.63 -14.20 -23.57
C ASN A 23 -2.53 -13.71 -25.02
N PHE A 24 -1.65 -12.74 -25.31
CA PHE A 24 -1.62 -11.98 -26.57
C PHE A 24 -0.20 -11.73 -27.10
N GLY A 25 0.80 -12.49 -26.62
CA GLY A 25 2.22 -12.26 -26.92
C GLY A 25 2.57 -12.36 -28.40
N ASP A 26 1.94 -13.29 -29.13
CA ASP A 26 2.20 -13.47 -30.58
C ASP A 26 1.67 -12.29 -31.44
N GLU A 27 0.81 -11.46 -30.88
CA GLU A 27 0.15 -10.35 -31.57
C GLU A 27 0.79 -8.98 -31.26
N ASN A 28 1.68 -8.89 -30.27
CA ASN A 28 2.18 -7.62 -29.75
C ASN A 28 3.69 -7.66 -29.47
N GLU A 29 4.39 -6.56 -29.76
CA GLU A 29 5.77 -6.36 -29.30
C GLU A 29 5.73 -5.62 -27.97
N VAL A 30 6.20 -6.25 -26.89
CA VAL A 30 6.24 -5.63 -25.55
C VAL A 30 7.67 -5.17 -25.22
N VAL A 31 7.85 -3.86 -25.07
CA VAL A 31 9.12 -3.24 -24.70
C VAL A 31 8.99 -2.59 -23.33
N VAL A 32 9.92 -2.86 -22.44
CA VAL A 32 9.83 -2.46 -21.03
C VAL A 32 11.07 -1.67 -20.64
N PHE A 33 10.86 -0.55 -19.95
CA PHE A 33 11.91 0.24 -19.32
C PHE A 33 11.69 0.28 -17.81
N ASP A 34 12.69 -0.09 -17.04
CA ASP A 34 12.72 0.16 -15.60
C ASP A 34 14.02 0.88 -15.23
N GLN A 35 13.92 1.91 -14.40
CA GLN A 35 15.07 2.69 -13.97
C GLN A 35 15.89 2.00 -12.88
N ASN A 36 15.35 0.97 -12.24
CA ASN A 36 15.96 0.26 -11.12
C ASN A 36 16.84 -0.91 -11.61
N SER A 37 17.72 -1.39 -10.73
CA SER A 37 18.59 -2.55 -10.97
C SER A 37 17.90 -3.89 -10.68
N ASN A 38 16.71 -3.87 -10.06
CA ASN A 38 15.86 -5.02 -9.80
C ASN A 38 14.38 -4.67 -10.05
N ILE A 39 13.58 -5.69 -10.34
CA ILE A 39 12.16 -5.59 -10.67
C ILE A 39 11.36 -6.66 -9.93
N SER A 40 10.03 -6.54 -9.91
CA SER A 40 9.14 -7.52 -9.28
C SER A 40 9.45 -7.82 -7.80
N PHE A 41 9.86 -6.79 -7.07
CA PHE A 41 10.16 -6.83 -5.64
C PHE A 41 8.90 -6.68 -4.78
N LEU A 42 8.78 -7.52 -3.75
CA LEU A 42 7.77 -7.53 -2.71
C LEU A 42 8.17 -6.57 -1.60
N GLY A 43 7.95 -5.27 -1.82
CA GLY A 43 8.20 -4.24 -0.81
C GLY A 43 7.43 -4.46 0.50
N CYS A 44 6.28 -5.15 0.46
CA CYS A 44 5.53 -5.55 1.65
C CYS A 44 6.29 -6.51 2.59
N GLY A 45 7.30 -7.23 2.09
CA GLY A 45 8.12 -8.12 2.91
C GLY A 45 9.31 -7.43 3.59
N MET A 46 9.55 -6.12 3.36
CA MET A 46 10.71 -5.42 3.91
C MET A 46 10.71 -5.41 5.45
N ALA A 47 9.58 -5.13 6.08
CA ALA A 47 9.48 -5.13 7.54
C ALA A 47 9.68 -6.54 8.14
N LEU A 48 9.18 -7.58 7.46
CA LEU A 48 9.43 -8.97 7.83
C LEU A 48 10.92 -9.32 7.76
N TRP A 49 11.61 -8.84 6.72
CA TRP A 49 13.05 -9.06 6.56
C TRP A 49 13.86 -8.33 7.63
N ILE A 50 13.60 -7.02 7.82
CA ILE A 50 14.25 -6.19 8.84
C ILE A 50 14.03 -6.80 10.24
N GLY A 51 12.79 -7.24 10.53
CA GLY A 51 12.40 -7.84 11.80
C GLY A 51 12.77 -9.31 11.98
N LYS A 52 13.58 -9.88 11.07
CA LYS A 52 14.03 -11.30 11.08
C LYS A 52 12.89 -12.31 11.20
N GLN A 53 11.76 -12.02 10.55
CA GLN A 53 10.61 -12.92 10.46
C GLN A 53 10.71 -13.84 9.24
N ILE A 54 11.63 -13.56 8.32
CA ILE A 54 11.99 -14.41 7.18
C ILE A 54 13.51 -14.57 7.12
N ASP A 55 13.98 -15.65 6.49
CA ASP A 55 15.40 -16.02 6.44
C ASP A 55 16.26 -15.02 5.64
N GLY A 56 15.70 -14.44 4.58
CA GLY A 56 16.43 -13.58 3.65
C GLY A 56 15.56 -13.00 2.54
N PRO A 57 16.16 -12.20 1.64
CA PRO A 57 15.44 -11.47 0.59
C PRO A 57 15.10 -12.33 -0.64
N GLU A 58 15.57 -13.57 -0.73
CA GLU A 58 15.45 -14.41 -1.94
C GLU A 58 14.00 -14.64 -2.33
N GLY A 59 13.11 -14.81 -1.35
CA GLY A 59 11.67 -14.97 -1.55
C GLY A 59 10.90 -13.67 -1.82
N LEU A 60 11.57 -12.51 -1.78
CA LEU A 60 10.94 -11.20 -1.99
C LEU A 60 10.86 -10.80 -3.47
N PHE A 61 11.22 -11.70 -4.40
CA PHE A 61 11.10 -11.46 -5.83
C PHE A 61 10.24 -12.55 -6.47
N TYR A 62 9.14 -12.15 -7.12
CA TYR A 62 8.21 -13.11 -7.76
C TYR A 62 8.41 -13.21 -9.28
N SER A 63 9.33 -12.42 -9.83
CA SER A 63 9.79 -12.50 -11.22
C SER A 63 11.15 -11.82 -11.38
N ASN A 64 11.73 -11.88 -12.57
CA ASN A 64 12.99 -11.23 -12.92
C ASN A 64 13.04 -10.97 -14.43
N LYS A 65 14.11 -10.32 -14.90
CA LYS A 65 14.31 -9.98 -16.31
C LYS A 65 14.24 -11.23 -17.19
N GLU A 66 15.00 -12.27 -16.85
CA GLU A 66 15.14 -13.50 -17.63
C GLU A 66 13.79 -14.21 -17.79
N THR A 67 12.97 -14.24 -16.74
CA THR A 67 11.63 -14.83 -16.76
C THR A 67 10.73 -14.11 -17.74
N LEU A 68 10.70 -12.77 -17.70
CA LEU A 68 9.85 -11.98 -18.60
C LEU A 68 10.38 -11.99 -20.05
N GLU A 69 11.69 -12.00 -20.27
CA GLU A 69 12.28 -12.13 -21.60
C GLU A 69 12.01 -13.52 -22.21
N SER A 70 12.00 -14.58 -21.39
CA SER A 70 11.63 -15.93 -21.84
C SER A 70 10.20 -16.03 -22.37
N LYS A 71 9.32 -15.10 -21.98
CA LYS A 71 7.95 -14.95 -22.47
C LYS A 71 7.83 -14.01 -23.68
N GLY A 72 8.91 -13.34 -24.09
CA GLY A 72 8.95 -12.49 -25.28
C GLY A 72 9.03 -10.97 -25.05
N ALA A 73 9.13 -10.49 -23.81
CA ALA A 73 9.41 -9.06 -23.58
C ALA A 73 10.84 -8.68 -23.97
N ARG A 74 11.04 -7.43 -24.43
CA ARG A 74 12.36 -6.78 -24.48
C ARG A 74 12.50 -5.85 -23.27
N ILE A 75 13.49 -6.10 -22.41
CA ILE A 75 13.60 -5.38 -21.13
C ILE A 75 14.92 -4.60 -21.00
N TYR A 76 14.77 -3.28 -20.81
CA TYR A 76 15.83 -2.36 -20.47
C TYR A 76 15.80 -2.06 -18.97
N MET A 77 16.76 -2.66 -18.24
CA MET A 77 17.00 -2.41 -16.82
C MET A 77 17.90 -1.17 -16.64
N GLU A 78 17.87 -0.55 -15.46
CA GLU A 78 18.66 0.66 -15.14
C GLU A 78 18.49 1.78 -16.19
N SER A 79 17.34 1.79 -16.87
CA SER A 79 17.07 2.57 -18.06
C SER A 79 15.90 3.52 -17.82
N PRO A 80 16.13 4.67 -17.14
CA PRO A 80 15.09 5.65 -16.87
C PRO A 80 14.52 6.22 -18.18
N VAL A 81 13.20 6.30 -18.28
CA VAL A 81 12.55 7.11 -19.31
C VAL A 81 12.63 8.58 -18.88
N LEU A 82 13.16 9.43 -19.75
CA LEU A 82 13.39 10.85 -19.52
C LEU A 82 12.23 11.70 -20.03
N SER A 83 11.61 11.31 -21.15
CA SER A 83 10.52 12.06 -21.77
C SER A 83 9.63 11.19 -22.66
N VAL A 84 8.40 11.65 -22.88
CA VAL A 84 7.44 11.07 -23.82
C VAL A 84 6.98 12.13 -24.81
N ASP A 85 7.18 11.88 -26.11
CA ASP A 85 6.61 12.68 -27.20
C ASP A 85 5.31 11.99 -27.66
N TYR A 86 4.18 12.48 -27.14
CA TYR A 86 2.86 11.93 -27.44
C TYR A 86 2.39 12.18 -28.88
N ASP A 87 2.94 13.19 -29.55
CA ASP A 87 2.55 13.55 -30.92
C ASP A 87 3.25 12.62 -31.93
N LYS A 88 4.53 12.32 -31.67
CA LYS A 88 5.29 11.32 -32.45
C LYS A 88 5.09 9.88 -31.99
N LYS A 89 4.53 9.70 -30.79
CA LYS A 89 4.43 8.42 -30.08
C LYS A 89 5.80 7.77 -29.87
N GLU A 90 6.68 8.51 -29.21
CA GLU A 90 8.05 8.06 -28.89
C GLU A 90 8.34 8.27 -27.40
N VAL A 91 9.09 7.34 -26.80
CA VAL A 91 9.71 7.52 -25.49
C VAL A 91 11.21 7.71 -25.67
N THR A 92 11.83 8.58 -24.89
CA THR A 92 13.28 8.73 -24.83
C THR A 92 13.76 8.24 -23.47
N ALA A 93 14.60 7.21 -23.45
CA ALA A 93 15.20 6.64 -22.27
C ALA A 93 16.72 6.83 -22.27
N LEU A 94 17.36 6.72 -21.10
CA LEU A 94 18.81 6.62 -21.00
C LEU A 94 19.19 5.15 -20.87
N VAL A 95 19.75 4.55 -21.92
CA VAL A 95 20.22 3.15 -21.94
C VAL A 95 21.73 3.16 -22.06
N ASP A 96 22.43 2.52 -21.12
CA ASP A 96 23.90 2.49 -21.06
C ASP A 96 24.55 3.89 -21.17
N GLY A 97 23.92 4.90 -20.55
CA GLY A 97 24.38 6.29 -20.58
C GLY A 97 24.15 7.03 -21.89
N LYS A 98 23.39 6.46 -22.83
CA LYS A 98 23.05 7.10 -24.12
C LYS A 98 21.54 7.24 -24.28
N GLU A 99 21.11 8.30 -24.96
CA GLU A 99 19.71 8.44 -25.33
C GLU A 99 19.30 7.32 -26.30
N HIS A 100 18.20 6.67 -25.95
CA HIS A 100 17.55 5.64 -26.74
C HIS A 100 16.11 6.07 -26.99
N VAL A 101 15.75 6.22 -28.26
CA VAL A 101 14.39 6.59 -28.67
C VAL A 101 13.65 5.33 -29.09
N GLU A 102 12.47 5.12 -28.52
CA GLU A 102 11.63 3.96 -28.78
C GLU A 102 10.21 4.40 -29.17
N SER A 103 9.79 4.04 -30.39
CA SER A 103 8.42 4.28 -30.84
C SER A 103 7.41 3.37 -30.13
N TYR A 104 6.17 3.80 -30.01
CA TYR A 104 5.08 3.00 -29.47
C TYR A 104 3.78 3.21 -30.26
N GLU A 105 2.91 2.20 -30.25
CA GLU A 105 1.51 2.36 -30.65
C GLU A 105 0.62 2.57 -29.44
N LYS A 106 0.95 1.87 -28.34
CA LYS A 106 0.34 1.98 -27.02
C LYS A 106 1.41 2.20 -25.95
N LEU A 107 1.07 2.98 -24.92
CA LEU A 107 1.98 3.29 -23.81
C LEU A 107 1.28 2.96 -22.49
N ILE A 108 2.01 2.33 -21.57
CA ILE A 108 1.52 2.00 -20.23
C ILE A 108 2.46 2.60 -19.19
N PHE A 109 1.97 3.55 -18.41
CA PHE A 109 2.66 4.02 -17.21
C PHE A 109 2.41 3.04 -16.05
N ALA A 110 3.49 2.47 -15.53
CA ALA A 110 3.54 1.67 -14.32
C ALA A 110 4.66 2.18 -13.39
N THR A 111 4.91 3.49 -13.42
CA THR A 111 6.01 4.21 -12.76
C THR A 111 5.88 4.27 -11.23
N GLY A 112 4.73 3.82 -10.71
CA GLY A 112 4.44 3.77 -9.29
C GLY A 112 4.48 5.14 -8.61
N SER A 113 5.16 5.19 -7.47
CA SER A 113 5.21 6.34 -6.57
C SER A 113 6.64 6.53 -6.03
N GLN A 114 6.90 7.63 -5.33
CA GLN A 114 8.15 7.91 -4.61
C GLN A 114 7.87 8.34 -3.17
N PRO A 115 8.77 8.13 -2.20
CA PRO A 115 8.58 8.60 -0.83
C PRO A 115 8.39 10.11 -0.82
N ILE A 116 7.47 10.59 0.03
CA ILE A 116 7.34 12.02 0.27
C ILE A 116 8.58 12.47 1.06
N ILE A 117 9.22 13.54 0.59
CA ILE A 117 10.30 14.21 1.31
C ILE A 117 9.66 15.39 2.06
N PRO A 118 9.42 15.27 3.38
CA PRO A 118 8.80 16.34 4.14
C PRO A 118 9.79 17.50 4.32
N PRO A 119 9.31 18.76 4.47
CA PRO A 119 10.16 19.94 4.62
C PRO A 119 10.73 20.03 6.05
N ILE A 120 11.54 19.06 6.45
CA ILE A 120 12.17 18.93 7.77
C ILE A 120 13.63 19.37 7.67
N LYS A 121 14.11 20.19 8.60
CA LYS A 121 15.53 20.58 8.65
C LYS A 121 16.42 19.35 8.84
N GLY A 122 17.46 19.21 8.01
CA GLY A 122 18.36 18.04 8.05
C GLY A 122 17.90 16.85 7.19
N VAL A 123 16.74 16.96 6.52
CA VAL A 123 16.29 15.99 5.51
C VAL A 123 16.65 16.52 4.12
N GLU A 124 17.74 16.01 3.57
CA GLU A 124 18.19 16.32 2.21
C GLU A 124 18.58 15.01 1.52
N LEU A 125 18.35 14.93 0.21
CA LEU A 125 18.75 13.79 -0.60
C LEU A 125 20.06 14.07 -1.33
N VAL A 126 20.86 13.02 -1.53
CA VAL A 126 21.99 13.08 -2.45
C VAL A 126 21.47 13.39 -3.86
N GLU A 127 21.99 14.46 -4.46
CA GLU A 127 21.56 14.92 -5.78
C GLU A 127 21.66 13.80 -6.83
N GLY A 128 20.61 13.63 -7.62
CA GLY A 128 20.53 12.60 -8.66
C GLY A 128 20.26 11.17 -8.15
N SER A 129 20.13 10.95 -6.83
CA SER A 129 19.77 9.64 -6.30
C SER A 129 18.34 9.25 -6.70
N ARG A 130 18.20 8.14 -7.41
CA ARG A 130 16.90 7.48 -7.67
C ARG A 130 16.51 6.47 -6.60
N GLU A 131 17.39 6.26 -5.64
CA GLU A 131 17.24 5.31 -4.54
C GLU A 131 16.89 6.00 -3.21
N PHE A 132 16.63 7.31 -3.25
CA PHE A 132 16.25 8.14 -2.10
C PHE A 132 17.30 8.14 -0.98
N LYS A 133 18.59 8.15 -1.37
CA LYS A 133 19.69 8.22 -0.41
C LYS A 133 19.73 9.59 0.25
N ALA A 134 19.62 9.64 1.58
CA ALA A 134 19.78 10.88 2.33
C ALA A 134 21.26 11.32 2.40
N THR A 135 21.50 12.62 2.53
CA THR A 135 22.85 13.17 2.75
C THR A 135 23.36 12.89 4.16
N LEU A 136 22.47 12.90 5.16
CA LEU A 136 22.79 12.61 6.55
C LEU A 136 22.85 11.09 6.77
N GLU A 137 23.96 10.60 7.33
CA GLU A 137 24.13 9.18 7.61
C GLU A 137 23.09 8.69 8.64
N ASN A 138 22.54 7.47 8.45
CA ASN A 138 21.47 6.87 9.24
C ASN A 138 20.09 7.57 9.17
N LEU A 139 19.91 8.54 8.27
CA LEU A 139 18.58 8.94 7.82
C LEU A 139 18.17 8.05 6.64
N GLN A 140 17.05 7.36 6.76
CA GLN A 140 16.67 6.31 5.81
C GLN A 140 15.23 6.49 5.31
N PHE A 141 15.03 6.09 4.06
CA PHE A 141 13.71 5.82 3.47
C PHE A 141 13.59 4.31 3.29
N VAL A 142 12.37 3.77 3.24
CA VAL A 142 12.15 2.33 3.02
C VAL A 142 11.08 2.13 1.96
N LYS A 143 11.52 1.90 0.72
CA LYS A 143 10.64 1.67 -0.43
C LYS A 143 11.18 0.62 -1.40
N LEU A 144 12.45 0.74 -1.77
CA LEU A 144 13.13 -0.15 -2.70
C LEU A 144 13.82 -1.29 -1.94
N TYR A 145 14.16 -2.36 -2.64
CA TYR A 145 14.98 -3.45 -2.09
C TYR A 145 16.27 -2.91 -1.45
N GLN A 146 16.98 -2.03 -2.17
CA GLN A 146 18.22 -1.42 -1.71
C GLN A 146 18.06 -0.67 -0.40
N ASN A 147 16.91 -0.03 -0.18
CA ASN A 147 16.65 0.66 1.08
C ASN A 147 16.58 -0.32 2.26
N SER A 148 15.83 -1.42 2.12
CA SER A 148 15.78 -2.45 3.17
C SER A 148 17.13 -3.12 3.39
N ALA A 149 17.90 -3.36 2.33
CA ALA A 149 19.24 -3.93 2.43
C ALA A 149 20.19 -2.99 3.18
N GLU A 150 20.20 -1.69 2.86
CA GLU A 150 21.01 -0.68 3.56
C GLU A 150 20.63 -0.59 5.04
N VAL A 151 19.32 -0.58 5.36
CA VAL A 151 18.87 -0.58 6.75
C VAL A 151 19.40 -1.81 7.50
N ILE A 152 19.29 -3.01 6.92
CA ILE A 152 19.76 -4.25 7.55
C ILE A 152 21.27 -4.25 7.76
N GLU A 153 22.05 -3.80 6.75
CA GLU A 153 23.50 -3.65 6.86
C GLU A 153 23.87 -2.71 8.02
N ARG A 154 23.22 -1.54 8.10
CA ARG A 154 23.46 -0.57 9.18
C ARG A 154 23.10 -1.12 10.57
N LEU A 155 22.07 -1.97 10.67
CA LEU A 155 21.67 -2.59 11.94
C LEU A 155 22.71 -3.58 12.49
N GLU A 156 23.68 -4.03 11.68
CA GLU A 156 24.83 -4.82 12.15
C GLU A 156 25.77 -3.99 13.05
N ASN A 157 25.78 -2.66 12.88
CA ASN A 157 26.51 -1.77 13.76
C ASN A 157 25.84 -1.71 15.15
N LYS A 158 26.59 -2.13 16.18
CA LYS A 158 26.16 -2.15 17.58
C LYS A 158 25.93 -0.76 18.19
N ASP A 159 26.40 0.29 17.53
CA ASP A 159 26.16 1.67 17.94
C ASP A 159 24.74 2.13 17.61
N ILE A 160 24.04 1.45 16.68
CA ILE A 160 22.62 1.71 16.42
C ILE A 160 21.79 1.00 17.49
N LYS A 161 21.34 1.76 18.49
CA LYS A 161 20.53 1.24 19.61
C LYS A 161 19.13 1.82 19.62
N ARG A 162 18.97 3.06 19.15
CA ARG A 162 17.73 3.84 19.22
C ARG A 162 17.29 4.23 17.81
N VAL A 163 16.06 3.89 17.45
CA VAL A 163 15.50 4.15 16.13
C VAL A 163 14.22 4.97 16.27
N ALA A 164 14.13 6.09 15.55
CA ALA A 164 12.87 6.80 15.36
C ALA A 164 12.23 6.40 14.04
N VAL A 165 10.93 6.11 14.06
CA VAL A 165 10.11 5.91 12.87
C VAL A 165 9.12 7.08 12.79
N VAL A 166 9.14 7.79 11.67
CA VAL A 166 8.28 8.97 11.45
C VAL A 166 7.17 8.63 10.47
N GLY A 167 5.93 8.77 10.92
CA GLY A 167 4.72 8.27 10.27
C GLY A 167 4.27 6.96 10.92
N ALA A 168 3.05 6.91 11.43
CA ALA A 168 2.39 5.80 12.09
C ALA A 168 1.25 5.22 11.24
N GLY A 169 1.35 5.34 9.90
CA GLY A 169 0.59 4.49 8.98
C GLY A 169 1.06 3.02 9.04
N TYR A 170 0.48 2.16 8.21
CA TYR A 170 0.79 0.72 8.21
C TYR A 170 2.30 0.42 8.12
N ILE A 171 3.02 1.07 7.21
CA ILE A 171 4.47 0.90 7.04
C ILE A 171 5.22 1.26 8.31
N GLY A 172 4.87 2.41 8.92
CA GLY A 172 5.54 2.88 10.12
C GLY A 172 5.32 1.96 11.31
N VAL A 173 4.11 1.44 11.46
CA VAL A 173 3.78 0.47 12.51
C VAL A 173 4.53 -0.85 12.31
N GLU A 174 4.55 -1.40 11.10
CA GLU A 174 5.30 -2.63 10.79
C GLU A 174 6.81 -2.46 10.98
N LEU A 175 7.36 -1.29 10.60
CA LEU A 175 8.77 -0.99 10.82
C LEU A 175 9.10 -0.79 12.30
N ALA A 176 8.22 -0.15 13.07
CA ALA A 176 8.42 0.00 14.51
C ALA A 176 8.51 -1.36 15.21
N GLU A 177 7.62 -2.30 14.86
CA GLU A 177 7.73 -3.70 15.29
C GLU A 177 9.06 -4.31 14.82
N ALA A 178 9.41 -4.16 13.54
CA ALA A 178 10.61 -4.76 12.98
C ALA A 178 11.89 -4.35 13.71
N PHE A 179 12.04 -3.07 14.07
CA PHE A 179 13.22 -2.57 14.80
C PHE A 179 13.24 -3.05 16.26
N GLU A 180 12.10 -3.07 16.94
CA GLU A 180 12.02 -3.57 18.31
C GLU A 180 12.37 -5.07 18.36
N ARG A 181 11.87 -5.87 17.40
CA ARG A 181 12.19 -7.31 17.29
C ARG A 181 13.67 -7.62 17.15
N VAL A 182 14.45 -6.70 16.58
CA VAL A 182 15.92 -6.82 16.49
C VAL A 182 16.66 -6.10 17.62
N GLY A 183 15.95 -5.80 18.70
CA GLY A 183 16.47 -5.34 19.99
C GLY A 183 16.79 -3.85 20.04
N LYS A 184 16.12 -3.01 19.23
CA LYS A 184 16.30 -1.56 19.26
C LYS A 184 15.26 -0.90 20.16
N GLU A 185 15.64 0.20 20.78
CA GLU A 185 14.71 1.12 21.44
C GLU A 185 14.01 1.95 20.36
N VAL A 186 12.67 1.88 20.29
CA VAL A 186 11.92 2.50 19.20
C VAL A 186 11.03 3.62 19.71
N VAL A 187 11.04 4.74 19.00
CA VAL A 187 10.01 5.78 19.11
C VAL A 187 9.26 5.91 17.78
N LEU A 188 7.94 5.80 17.83
CA LEU A 188 7.04 5.98 16.70
C LEU A 188 6.37 7.36 16.80
N ILE A 189 6.69 8.23 15.84
CA ILE A 189 6.28 9.64 15.84
C ILE A 189 5.29 9.87 14.71
N ASP A 190 4.16 10.53 14.98
CA ASP A 190 3.23 11.00 13.95
C ASP A 190 2.56 12.31 14.39
N ILE A 191 2.17 13.12 13.40
CA ILE A 191 1.36 14.32 13.61
C ILE A 191 -0.10 13.97 13.92
N ALA A 192 -0.58 12.81 13.45
CA ALA A 192 -1.88 12.28 13.82
C ALA A 192 -1.91 11.87 15.31
N GLU A 193 -3.10 11.91 15.90
CA GLU A 193 -3.33 11.61 17.32
C GLU A 193 -3.39 10.10 17.64
N THR A 194 -3.15 9.23 16.64
CA THR A 194 -3.19 7.76 16.77
C THR A 194 -2.50 7.05 15.60
N SER A 195 -2.10 5.79 15.78
CA SER A 195 -1.63 4.93 14.67
C SER A 195 -2.74 4.57 13.69
N LEU A 196 -2.34 4.15 12.49
CA LEU A 196 -3.22 3.61 11.45
C LEU A 196 -4.40 4.53 11.12
N ASN A 197 -4.21 5.85 11.28
CA ASN A 197 -5.23 6.86 11.09
C ASN A 197 -5.87 6.70 9.69
N GLY A 198 -7.20 6.64 9.68
CA GLY A 198 -7.98 6.49 8.46
C GLY A 198 -8.09 5.06 7.92
N TYR A 199 -7.41 4.07 8.48
CA TYR A 199 -7.67 2.65 8.16
C TYR A 199 -8.64 2.04 9.17
N TYR A 200 -8.51 2.45 10.44
CA TYR A 200 -9.32 1.97 11.54
C TYR A 200 -9.91 3.16 12.31
N ASP A 201 -11.10 2.97 12.87
CA ASP A 201 -11.68 3.90 13.84
C ASP A 201 -10.92 3.85 15.17
N ARG A 202 -11.09 4.90 15.98
CA ARG A 202 -10.26 5.17 17.17
C ARG A 202 -10.09 3.97 18.10
N GLU A 203 -11.18 3.26 18.37
CA GLU A 203 -11.21 2.06 19.21
C GLU A 203 -10.18 1.00 18.80
N LEU A 204 -10.11 0.65 17.51
CA LEU A 204 -9.19 -0.36 17.00
C LEU A 204 -7.76 0.20 16.90
N SER A 205 -7.61 1.48 16.56
CA SER A 205 -6.29 2.13 16.60
C SER A 205 -5.72 2.16 18.02
N ASP A 206 -6.55 2.37 19.05
CA ASP A 206 -6.12 2.35 20.45
C ASP A 206 -5.73 0.93 20.91
N MET A 207 -6.38 -0.12 20.37
CA MET A 207 -5.91 -1.50 20.56
C MET A 207 -4.50 -1.72 20.00
N MET A 208 -4.22 -1.20 18.80
CA MET A 208 -2.88 -1.25 18.22
C MET A 208 -1.88 -0.41 19.02
N ASN A 209 -2.25 0.80 19.43
CA ASN A 209 -1.39 1.66 20.26
C ASN A 209 -0.98 0.93 21.54
N LYS A 210 -1.95 0.35 22.25
CA LYS A 210 -1.69 -0.46 23.44
C LYS A 210 -0.78 -1.65 23.13
N ASN A 211 -1.00 -2.33 22.02
CA ASN A 211 -0.16 -3.46 21.60
C ASN A 211 1.30 -3.03 21.38
N LEU A 212 1.54 -1.87 20.77
CA LEU A 212 2.89 -1.33 20.59
C LEU A 212 3.54 -0.92 21.93
N GLU A 213 2.80 -0.23 22.80
CA GLU A 213 3.29 0.19 24.13
C GLU A 213 3.62 -0.99 25.04
N ASP A 214 2.80 -2.04 25.03
CA ASP A 214 3.02 -3.26 25.82
C ASP A 214 4.31 -3.98 25.39
N HIS A 215 4.80 -3.73 24.17
CA HIS A 215 6.09 -4.22 23.65
C HIS A 215 7.22 -3.19 23.74
N GLY A 216 7.02 -2.09 24.49
CA GLY A 216 8.07 -1.13 24.79
C GLY A 216 8.34 -0.10 23.69
N ILE A 217 7.50 -0.04 22.65
CA ILE A 217 7.58 1.03 21.65
C ILE A 217 7.05 2.31 22.25
N ARG A 218 7.85 3.37 22.21
CA ARG A 218 7.44 4.69 22.67
C ARG A 218 6.57 5.37 21.62
N LEU A 219 5.36 5.78 21.99
CA LEU A 219 4.45 6.48 21.08
C LEU A 219 4.52 7.99 21.28
N ALA A 220 4.76 8.72 20.19
CA ALA A 220 4.92 10.16 20.15
C ALA A 220 3.95 10.76 19.11
N TYR A 221 2.65 10.58 19.36
CA TYR A 221 1.56 11.06 18.51
C TYR A 221 1.20 12.52 18.77
N GLY A 222 0.54 13.15 17.80
CA GLY A 222 0.25 14.58 17.82
C GLY A 222 1.52 15.44 17.81
N GLN A 223 2.65 14.93 17.31
CA GLN A 223 3.93 15.62 17.29
C GLN A 223 4.39 15.87 15.85
N THR A 224 4.81 17.09 15.57
CA THR A 224 5.36 17.48 14.26
C THR A 224 6.88 17.48 14.34
N VAL A 225 7.54 16.66 13.53
CA VAL A 225 9.01 16.68 13.41
C VAL A 225 9.45 18.00 12.78
N GLN A 226 10.38 18.69 13.44
CA GLN A 226 10.92 19.98 13.02
C GLN A 226 12.34 19.86 12.45
N ALA A 227 13.16 18.98 13.03
CA ALA A 227 14.54 18.78 12.59
C ALA A 227 15.04 17.36 12.89
N ILE A 228 15.97 16.90 12.06
CA ILE A 228 16.85 15.76 12.34
C ILE A 228 18.27 16.30 12.38
N GLU A 229 18.98 16.05 13.47
CA GLU A 229 20.24 16.73 13.78
C GLU A 229 21.33 15.73 14.16
N GLY A 230 22.57 16.14 13.90
CA GLY A 230 23.79 15.45 14.27
C GLY A 230 24.99 15.91 13.42
N ASP A 231 26.20 15.48 13.78
CA ASP A 231 27.43 15.82 13.07
C ASP A 231 27.84 14.65 12.14
N GLY A 232 27.53 14.78 10.85
CA GLY A 232 27.79 13.76 9.83
C GLY A 232 26.81 12.57 9.83
N LYS A 233 26.18 12.27 10.96
CA LYS A 233 25.18 11.20 11.13
C LYS A 233 24.03 11.64 12.04
N VAL A 234 22.91 10.93 12.00
CA VAL A 234 21.78 11.12 12.93
C VAL A 234 22.24 10.91 14.38
N GLU A 235 21.91 11.87 15.25
CA GLU A 235 22.09 11.78 16.71
C GLU A 235 20.81 12.13 17.49
N ARG A 236 19.90 12.90 16.87
CA ARG A 236 18.69 13.41 17.51
C ARG A 236 17.59 13.75 16.51
N ILE A 237 16.35 13.57 16.93
CA ILE A 237 15.15 14.04 16.23
C ILE A 237 14.39 15.00 17.14
N VAL A 238 14.07 16.18 16.61
CA VAL A 238 13.42 17.28 17.32
C VAL A 238 11.99 17.42 16.80
N THR A 239 11.01 17.34 17.69
CA THR A 239 9.61 17.65 17.42
C THR A 239 9.24 18.99 18.04
N ASP A 240 8.01 19.44 17.80
CA ASP A 240 7.42 20.60 18.44
C ASP A 240 7.20 20.46 19.96
N LYS A 241 7.23 19.24 20.50
CA LYS A 241 6.96 18.95 21.92
C LYS A 241 8.14 18.34 22.66
N GLU A 242 9.01 17.62 21.97
CA GLU A 242 10.07 16.81 22.59
C GLU A 242 11.30 16.68 21.68
N THR A 243 12.44 16.34 22.27
CA THR A 243 13.64 15.91 21.53
C THR A 243 14.01 14.50 21.98
N PHE A 244 14.31 13.64 21.00
CA PHE A 244 14.69 12.26 21.24
C PHE A 244 16.11 12.05 20.71
N ASP A 245 17.02 11.57 21.56
CA ASP A 245 18.33 11.11 21.10
C ASP A 245 18.15 9.75 20.41
N VAL A 246 18.56 9.67 19.14
CA VAL A 246 18.39 8.49 18.29
C VAL A 246 19.59 8.29 17.39
N ASP A 247 19.86 7.05 17.01
CA ASP A 247 21.04 6.71 16.20
C ASP A 247 20.68 6.52 14.71
N MET A 248 19.38 6.34 14.43
CA MET A 248 18.81 6.17 13.09
C MET A 248 17.38 6.73 13.05
N VAL A 249 17.00 7.34 11.92
CA VAL A 249 15.63 7.79 11.66
C VAL A 249 15.14 7.17 10.36
N ILE A 250 13.91 6.66 10.38
CA ILE A 250 13.20 6.18 9.19
C ILE A 250 12.04 7.11 8.87
N LEU A 251 11.95 7.57 7.63
CA LEU A 251 10.83 8.37 7.14
C LEU A 251 9.81 7.49 6.41
N ALA A 252 8.64 7.29 7.03
CA ALA A 252 7.51 6.50 6.55
C ALA A 252 6.23 7.37 6.40
N VAL A 253 6.38 8.58 5.89
CA VAL A 253 5.32 9.62 5.85
C VAL A 253 4.41 9.59 4.61
N GLY A 254 4.47 8.50 3.84
CA GLY A 254 3.65 8.28 2.65
C GLY A 254 4.38 8.48 1.32
N PHE A 255 3.64 8.33 0.23
CA PHE A 255 4.16 8.35 -1.13
C PHE A 255 3.44 9.35 -2.04
N ARG A 256 4.14 9.82 -3.06
CA ARG A 256 3.62 10.65 -4.15
C ARG A 256 3.67 9.89 -5.49
N PRO A 257 2.62 9.91 -6.31
CA PRO A 257 2.65 9.32 -7.66
C PRO A 257 3.79 9.85 -8.54
N ASN A 258 4.41 8.98 -9.34
CA ASN A 258 5.46 9.35 -10.30
C ASN A 258 4.85 9.66 -11.67
N THR A 259 4.41 10.90 -11.87
CA THR A 259 3.62 11.30 -13.05
C THR A 259 4.24 12.43 -13.87
N GLU A 260 5.49 12.78 -13.59
CA GLU A 260 6.22 13.85 -14.28
C GLU A 260 6.30 13.64 -15.80
N LEU A 261 6.39 12.39 -16.24
CA LEU A 261 6.36 12.01 -17.66
C LEU A 261 5.06 12.37 -18.37
N GLY A 262 3.98 12.65 -17.63
CA GLY A 262 2.73 13.21 -18.15
C GLY A 262 2.90 14.58 -18.80
N ALA A 263 3.93 15.34 -18.41
CA ALA A 263 4.31 16.64 -18.97
C ALA A 263 3.14 17.65 -19.13
N GLY A 264 2.14 17.57 -18.25
CA GLY A 264 0.92 18.40 -18.31
C GLY A 264 -0.03 18.09 -19.48
N LYS A 265 0.24 17.05 -20.27
CA LYS A 265 -0.61 16.59 -21.39
C LYS A 265 -1.67 15.57 -20.97
N ILE A 266 -1.49 14.93 -19.81
CA ILE A 266 -2.43 13.97 -19.23
C ILE A 266 -3.14 14.59 -18.03
N GLU A 267 -4.45 14.39 -17.92
CA GLU A 267 -5.23 14.81 -16.76
C GLU A 267 -4.76 14.12 -15.48
N LEU A 268 -4.58 14.91 -14.41
CA LEU A 268 -4.13 14.43 -13.12
C LEU A 268 -5.22 14.58 -12.07
N TYR A 269 -5.27 13.62 -11.15
CA TYR A 269 -6.02 13.73 -9.92
C TYR A 269 -5.38 14.73 -8.96
N LYS A 270 -6.12 15.16 -7.93
CA LYS A 270 -5.69 16.22 -6.99
C LYS A 270 -4.36 15.98 -6.29
N ASN A 271 -3.91 14.73 -6.14
CA ASN A 271 -2.63 14.36 -5.53
C ASN A 271 -1.50 14.14 -6.56
N GLY A 272 -1.76 14.41 -7.84
CA GLY A 272 -0.82 14.23 -8.94
C GLY A 272 -0.88 12.86 -9.63
N ALA A 273 -1.71 11.91 -9.19
CA ALA A 273 -1.86 10.62 -9.88
C ALA A 273 -2.47 10.82 -11.28
N PHE A 274 -2.12 9.98 -12.26
CA PHE A 274 -2.81 9.95 -13.55
C PHE A 274 -4.28 9.62 -13.32
N LEU A 275 -5.17 10.50 -13.77
CA LEU A 275 -6.60 10.22 -13.76
C LEU A 275 -6.89 9.25 -14.91
N VAL A 276 -7.51 8.13 -14.57
CA VAL A 276 -7.84 7.05 -15.51
C VAL A 276 -9.29 6.63 -15.38
N ASP A 277 -9.83 6.12 -16.49
CA ASP A 277 -11.13 5.46 -16.49
C ASP A 277 -11.05 4.03 -15.92
N LYS A 278 -12.18 3.31 -15.94
CA LYS A 278 -12.25 1.92 -15.46
C LYS A 278 -11.52 0.92 -16.38
N LYS A 279 -11.12 1.31 -17.59
CA LYS A 279 -10.27 0.53 -18.50
C LYS A 279 -8.78 0.84 -18.31
N GLN A 280 -8.45 1.66 -17.31
CA GLN A 280 -7.12 2.18 -17.02
C GLN A 280 -6.55 3.10 -18.10
N GLU A 281 -7.38 3.61 -19.00
CA GLU A 281 -6.99 4.54 -20.04
C GLU A 281 -6.96 5.98 -19.48
N THR A 282 -5.94 6.74 -19.86
CA THR A 282 -5.79 8.14 -19.46
C THR A 282 -6.61 9.07 -20.37
N SER A 283 -6.52 10.39 -20.17
CA SER A 283 -7.12 11.37 -21.08
C SER A 283 -6.53 11.35 -22.50
N ILE A 284 -5.40 10.67 -22.74
CA ILE A 284 -4.81 10.47 -24.06
C ILE A 284 -5.13 9.05 -24.57
N PRO A 285 -5.87 8.91 -25.69
CA PRO A 285 -6.21 7.60 -26.25
C PRO A 285 -4.98 6.74 -26.58
N GLY A 286 -5.00 5.47 -26.17
CA GLY A 286 -3.90 4.53 -26.30
C GLY A 286 -2.78 4.70 -25.28
N VAL A 287 -2.93 5.59 -24.30
CA VAL A 287 -2.02 5.74 -23.16
C VAL A 287 -2.76 5.34 -21.89
N TYR A 288 -2.22 4.36 -21.18
CA TYR A 288 -2.80 3.76 -19.97
C TYR A 288 -1.91 4.06 -18.76
N ALA A 289 -2.49 4.00 -17.56
CA ALA A 289 -1.73 4.08 -16.31
C ALA A 289 -2.28 3.11 -15.25
N VAL A 290 -1.36 2.41 -14.58
CA VAL A 290 -1.66 1.30 -13.66
C VAL A 290 -0.84 1.39 -12.36
N GLY A 291 -1.38 0.83 -11.28
CA GLY A 291 -0.77 0.87 -9.95
C GLY A 291 -0.64 2.28 -9.36
N ASP A 292 0.37 2.47 -8.52
CA ASP A 292 0.51 3.67 -7.66
C ASP A 292 0.76 4.99 -8.41
N CYS A 293 0.92 4.97 -9.74
CA CYS A 293 0.99 6.18 -10.55
C CYS A 293 -0.39 6.71 -10.98
N ALA A 294 -1.46 5.93 -10.77
CA ALA A 294 -2.79 6.22 -11.29
C ALA A 294 -3.88 6.20 -10.20
N THR A 295 -5.04 6.74 -10.54
CA THR A 295 -6.26 6.57 -9.74
C THR A 295 -6.88 5.19 -9.92
N ILE A 296 -7.79 4.83 -9.03
CA ILE A 296 -8.67 3.66 -9.16
C ILE A 296 -10.09 4.04 -8.72
N PHE A 297 -11.11 3.38 -9.25
CA PHE A 297 -12.49 3.62 -8.82
C PHE A 297 -12.73 3.00 -7.44
N ASP A 298 -13.20 3.81 -6.49
CA ASP A 298 -13.51 3.37 -5.12
C ASP A 298 -15.02 3.16 -4.99
N ASN A 299 -15.43 1.91 -4.80
CA ASN A 299 -16.85 1.55 -4.70
C ASN A 299 -17.49 2.04 -3.39
N SER A 300 -16.70 2.25 -2.34
CA SER A 300 -17.21 2.80 -1.07
C SER A 300 -17.51 4.31 -1.17
N LEU A 301 -16.84 5.01 -2.11
CA LEU A 301 -17.07 6.43 -2.38
C LEU A 301 -17.88 6.71 -3.65
N GLY A 302 -18.02 5.73 -4.55
CA GLY A 302 -18.67 5.87 -5.85
C GLY A 302 -17.93 6.79 -6.83
N LYS A 303 -16.61 6.98 -6.67
CA LYS A 303 -15.82 7.92 -7.49
C LYS A 303 -14.33 7.53 -7.55
N PRO A 304 -13.54 8.11 -8.48
CA PRO A 304 -12.09 7.92 -8.50
C PRO A 304 -11.42 8.32 -7.18
N SER A 305 -10.47 7.51 -6.75
CA SER A 305 -9.68 7.68 -5.54
C SER A 305 -8.22 7.29 -5.81
N TYR A 306 -7.36 7.48 -4.81
CA TYR A 306 -5.97 7.06 -4.84
C TYR A 306 -5.70 6.07 -3.72
N ILE A 307 -5.46 4.81 -4.07
CA ILE A 307 -5.27 3.71 -3.12
C ILE A 307 -4.03 2.91 -3.57
N ALA A 308 -2.88 3.28 -3.04
CA ALA A 308 -1.57 2.69 -3.35
C ALA A 308 -1.38 1.36 -2.62
N LEU A 309 -1.86 0.26 -3.21
CA LEU A 309 -1.73 -1.09 -2.68
C LEU A 309 -1.28 -2.05 -3.78
N ALA A 310 -0.44 -3.03 -3.43
CA ALA A 310 -0.01 -4.07 -4.37
C ALA A 310 -1.21 -4.85 -4.95
N SER A 311 -2.28 -5.03 -4.18
CA SER A 311 -3.54 -5.65 -4.63
C SER A 311 -4.20 -4.89 -5.79
N ASN A 312 -4.12 -3.56 -5.79
CA ASN A 312 -4.63 -2.68 -6.84
C ASN A 312 -3.65 -2.64 -8.02
N ALA A 313 -2.35 -2.62 -7.75
CA ALA A 313 -1.31 -2.67 -8.78
C ALA A 313 -1.47 -3.89 -9.70
N VAL A 314 -1.67 -5.08 -9.13
CA VAL A 314 -1.88 -6.30 -9.91
C VAL A 314 -3.17 -6.22 -10.75
N ARG A 315 -4.31 -5.87 -10.14
CA ARG A 315 -5.61 -5.84 -10.83
C ARG A 315 -5.68 -4.78 -11.92
N SER A 316 -5.19 -3.57 -11.64
CA SER A 316 -5.09 -2.51 -12.65
C SER A 316 -4.11 -2.90 -13.76
N GLY A 317 -3.00 -3.57 -13.45
CA GLY A 317 -2.08 -4.12 -14.46
C GLY A 317 -2.76 -5.11 -15.40
N ILE A 318 -3.60 -6.02 -14.88
CA ILE A 318 -4.39 -6.95 -15.70
C ILE A 318 -5.37 -6.18 -16.59
N VAL A 319 -6.15 -5.24 -16.03
CA VAL A 319 -7.12 -4.45 -16.82
C VAL A 319 -6.43 -3.62 -17.90
N GLY A 320 -5.33 -2.94 -17.56
CA GLY A 320 -4.54 -2.17 -18.51
C GLY A 320 -3.97 -3.03 -19.64
N ALA A 321 -3.50 -4.24 -19.33
CA ALA A 321 -3.00 -5.19 -20.34
C ALA A 321 -4.06 -5.55 -21.37
N PHE A 322 -5.26 -5.98 -20.93
CA PHE A 322 -6.36 -6.34 -21.83
C PHE A 322 -6.70 -5.18 -22.78
N ASN A 323 -6.90 -3.97 -22.23
CA ASN A 323 -7.32 -2.84 -23.06
C ASN A 323 -6.20 -2.34 -23.99
N ALA A 324 -4.93 -2.37 -23.54
CA ALA A 324 -3.80 -2.00 -24.39
C ALA A 324 -3.59 -2.95 -25.57
N THR A 325 -3.91 -4.25 -25.41
CA THR A 325 -3.85 -5.24 -26.50
C THR A 325 -5.12 -5.27 -27.36
N GLY A 326 -6.09 -4.38 -27.12
CA GLY A 326 -7.31 -4.27 -27.93
C GLY A 326 -8.47 -5.17 -27.49
N HIS A 327 -8.36 -5.80 -26.31
CA HIS A 327 -9.41 -6.61 -25.71
C HIS A 327 -10.12 -5.82 -24.61
N GLU A 328 -11.40 -5.51 -24.82
CA GLU A 328 -12.14 -4.68 -23.88
C GLU A 328 -12.35 -5.39 -22.54
N LEU A 329 -11.91 -4.76 -21.45
CA LEU A 329 -12.16 -5.20 -20.08
C LEU A 329 -12.37 -4.00 -19.16
N GLU A 330 -13.56 -3.85 -18.60
CA GLU A 330 -13.82 -2.79 -17.63
C GLU A 330 -13.54 -3.28 -16.19
N GLY A 331 -12.79 -2.50 -15.43
CA GLY A 331 -12.53 -2.74 -14.02
C GLY A 331 -13.77 -2.51 -13.16
N ILE A 332 -13.90 -3.32 -12.10
CA ILE A 332 -15.07 -3.31 -11.20
C ILE A 332 -14.90 -2.39 -9.98
N GLY A 333 -13.82 -1.60 -9.93
CA GLY A 333 -13.46 -0.80 -8.77
C GLY A 333 -12.90 -1.63 -7.62
N VAL A 334 -12.61 -0.96 -6.50
CA VAL A 334 -12.06 -1.57 -5.28
C VAL A 334 -12.61 -0.90 -4.02
N GLN A 335 -12.36 -1.52 -2.86
CA GLN A 335 -12.81 -1.03 -1.56
C GLN A 335 -11.64 -0.60 -0.64
N GLY A 336 -10.39 -0.66 -1.11
CA GLY A 336 -9.23 -0.38 -0.25
C GLY A 336 -9.02 -1.40 0.87
N SER A 337 -9.45 -2.65 0.66
CA SER A 337 -9.26 -3.76 1.59
C SER A 337 -7.79 -3.93 1.97
N ASN A 338 -7.51 -3.99 3.27
CA ASN A 338 -6.17 -4.07 3.83
C ASN A 338 -6.16 -4.91 5.12
N GLY A 339 -4.95 -5.28 5.56
CA GLY A 339 -4.73 -5.99 6.80
C GLY A 339 -3.35 -5.68 7.37
N ILE A 340 -3.20 -5.90 8.67
CA ILE A 340 -1.96 -5.70 9.42
C ILE A 340 -1.87 -6.73 10.56
N SER A 341 -0.67 -7.22 10.87
CA SER A 341 -0.43 -8.19 11.94
C SER A 341 0.82 -7.82 12.72
N ILE A 342 0.66 -7.42 13.99
CA ILE A 342 1.74 -6.90 14.85
C ILE A 342 1.68 -7.60 16.21
N TYR A 343 2.76 -8.24 16.66
CA TYR A 343 2.86 -8.93 17.97
C TYR A 343 1.64 -9.80 18.35
N ASP A 344 1.14 -10.58 17.39
CA ASP A 344 -0.09 -11.40 17.46
C ASP A 344 -1.44 -10.69 17.29
N LEU A 345 -1.52 -9.36 17.36
CA LEU A 345 -2.74 -8.62 17.04
C LEU A 345 -2.91 -8.51 15.52
N LYS A 346 -3.99 -9.12 15.00
CA LYS A 346 -4.33 -9.15 13.58
C LYS A 346 -5.55 -8.28 13.37
N MET A 347 -5.43 -7.31 12.46
CA MET A 347 -6.54 -6.43 12.11
C MET A 347 -6.71 -6.39 10.60
N VAL A 348 -7.95 -6.29 10.16
CA VAL A 348 -8.32 -6.14 8.75
C VAL A 348 -9.42 -5.11 8.60
N SER A 349 -9.39 -4.35 7.50
CA SER A 349 -10.44 -3.39 7.19
C SER A 349 -10.72 -3.31 5.69
N THR A 350 -11.90 -2.83 5.34
CA THR A 350 -12.32 -2.56 3.96
C THR A 350 -13.35 -1.44 3.93
N GLY A 351 -13.35 -0.63 2.87
CA GLY A 351 -14.23 0.52 2.72
C GLY A 351 -13.86 1.68 3.64
N LEU A 352 -14.88 2.38 4.14
CA LEU A 352 -14.74 3.58 4.93
C LEU A 352 -14.85 3.29 6.44
N THR A 353 -13.96 3.89 7.22
CA THR A 353 -14.19 4.09 8.66
C THR A 353 -15.37 5.05 8.88
N LEU A 354 -15.93 5.06 10.09
CA LEU A 354 -17.04 5.98 10.40
C LEU A 354 -16.59 7.44 10.22
N GLU A 355 -15.38 7.78 10.68
CA GLU A 355 -14.79 9.10 10.52
C GLU A 355 -14.67 9.51 9.05
N LYS A 356 -14.13 8.62 8.20
CA LYS A 356 -13.96 8.89 6.76
C LYS A 356 -15.30 8.98 6.02
N ALA A 357 -16.27 8.13 6.38
CA ALA A 357 -17.59 8.17 5.78
C ALA A 357 -18.30 9.50 6.07
N LYS A 358 -18.27 9.97 7.32
CA LYS A 358 -18.81 11.28 7.68
C LYS A 358 -18.07 12.43 7.00
N ALA A 359 -16.74 12.38 6.95
CA ALA A 359 -15.94 13.38 6.24
C ALA A 359 -16.22 13.41 4.72
N ALA A 360 -16.64 12.29 4.14
CA ALA A 360 -17.05 12.18 2.74
C ALA A 360 -18.49 12.63 2.48
N GLY A 361 -19.26 12.96 3.54
CA GLY A 361 -20.63 13.50 3.43
C GLY A 361 -21.74 12.45 3.50
N PHE A 362 -21.45 11.20 3.87
CA PHE A 362 -22.48 10.18 4.12
C PHE A 362 -23.17 10.43 5.47
N ASP A 363 -24.46 10.10 5.58
CA ASP A 363 -25.12 9.96 6.88
C ASP A 363 -24.74 8.61 7.51
N ALA A 364 -23.45 8.47 7.79
CA ALA A 364 -22.87 7.21 8.21
C ALA A 364 -23.06 6.97 9.71
N VAL A 365 -23.38 5.72 10.01
CA VAL A 365 -23.51 5.16 11.35
C VAL A 365 -22.71 3.87 11.44
N GLU A 366 -22.46 3.40 12.65
CA GLU A 366 -21.78 2.14 12.89
C GLU A 366 -22.59 1.22 13.79
N THR A 367 -22.40 -0.07 13.61
CA THR A 367 -22.76 -1.11 14.57
C THR A 367 -21.52 -1.94 14.87
N GLY A 368 -21.42 -2.49 16.08
CA GLY A 368 -20.28 -3.28 16.48
C GLY A 368 -20.67 -4.42 17.40
N PHE A 369 -19.85 -5.47 17.40
CA PHE A 369 -20.00 -6.60 18.30
C PHE A 369 -18.64 -7.19 18.61
N SER A 370 -18.41 -7.52 19.87
CA SER A 370 -17.22 -8.22 20.34
C SER A 370 -17.65 -9.53 21.00
N ASP A 371 -17.12 -10.65 20.52
CA ASP A 371 -17.43 -11.96 21.06
C ASP A 371 -16.34 -12.98 20.73
N LEU A 372 -16.32 -14.11 21.45
CA LEU A 372 -15.50 -15.25 21.10
C LEU A 372 -15.87 -15.79 19.71
N GLN A 373 -14.84 -16.13 18.91
CA GLN A 373 -15.01 -16.77 17.61
C GLN A 373 -15.88 -18.02 17.72
N LYS A 374 -15.61 -18.89 18.71
CA LYS A 374 -16.25 -20.20 18.91
C LYS A 374 -17.09 -20.20 20.19
N PRO A 375 -18.02 -21.17 20.37
CA PRO A 375 -18.80 -21.31 21.59
C PRO A 375 -17.95 -21.46 22.86
N GLU A 376 -18.44 -20.99 24.00
CA GLU A 376 -17.75 -20.89 25.29
C GLU A 376 -17.32 -22.25 25.88
N PHE A 377 -17.91 -23.34 25.39
CA PHE A 377 -17.52 -24.70 25.78
C PHE A 377 -16.22 -25.16 25.08
N ILE A 378 -15.77 -24.48 24.02
CA ILE A 378 -14.44 -24.70 23.42
C ILE A 378 -13.39 -24.01 24.29
N LYS A 379 -12.48 -24.80 24.88
CA LYS A 379 -11.54 -24.34 25.93
C LYS A 379 -10.15 -23.95 25.43
N HIS A 380 -9.84 -24.23 24.17
CA HIS A 380 -8.53 -23.96 23.56
C HIS A 380 -8.72 -23.18 22.26
N ASP A 381 -7.77 -22.31 21.95
CA ASP A 381 -7.71 -21.54 20.69
C ASP A 381 -9.05 -20.88 20.33
N ASN A 382 -9.64 -20.19 21.30
CA ASN A 382 -10.89 -19.47 21.14
C ASN A 382 -10.68 -18.02 21.58
N HIS A 383 -10.51 -17.14 20.60
CA HIS A 383 -10.17 -15.75 20.84
C HIS A 383 -11.37 -14.85 20.59
N GLU A 384 -11.39 -13.71 21.28
CA GLU A 384 -12.34 -12.65 21.02
C GLU A 384 -12.07 -12.02 19.64
N VAL A 385 -13.14 -11.72 18.93
CA VAL A 385 -13.15 -11.00 17.66
C VAL A 385 -13.96 -9.73 17.86
N VAL A 386 -13.33 -8.59 17.63
CA VAL A 386 -13.98 -7.28 17.59
C VAL A 386 -14.36 -7.01 16.14
N LEU A 387 -15.64 -6.76 15.86
CA LEU A 387 -16.14 -6.37 14.54
C LEU A 387 -16.85 -5.02 14.63
N LYS A 388 -16.55 -4.13 13.68
CA LYS A 388 -17.30 -2.90 13.40
C LYS A 388 -17.77 -2.91 11.96
N ILE A 389 -19.03 -2.51 11.73
CA ILE A 389 -19.62 -2.33 10.40
C ILE A 389 -20.14 -0.90 10.29
N VAL A 390 -19.64 -0.17 9.30
CA VAL A 390 -20.08 1.19 8.95
C VAL A 390 -21.06 1.09 7.81
N TYR A 391 -22.21 1.74 7.93
CA TYR A 391 -23.25 1.74 6.90
C TYR A 391 -23.93 3.11 6.84
N ASP A 392 -24.52 3.40 5.69
CA ASP A 392 -25.30 4.61 5.47
C ASP A 392 -26.68 4.47 6.13
N ARG A 393 -27.10 5.45 6.94
CA ARG A 393 -28.32 5.39 7.74
C ARG A 393 -29.58 5.29 6.87
N GLU A 394 -29.64 6.07 5.78
CA GLU A 394 -30.83 6.15 4.92
C GLU A 394 -30.92 4.99 3.94
N SER A 395 -29.88 4.78 3.13
CA SER A 395 -29.86 3.74 2.10
C SER A 395 -29.61 2.35 2.66
N ARG A 396 -29.15 2.25 3.91
CA ARG A 396 -28.80 1.02 4.61
C ARG A 396 -27.58 0.29 4.04
N VAL A 397 -26.93 0.84 3.01
CA VAL A 397 -25.80 0.21 2.31
C VAL A 397 -24.57 0.19 3.20
N ILE A 398 -23.86 -0.94 3.23
CA ILE A 398 -22.59 -1.07 3.94
C ILE A 398 -21.53 -0.23 3.23
N LEU A 399 -20.85 0.63 4.00
CA LEU A 399 -19.80 1.52 3.53
C LEU A 399 -18.40 1.01 3.91
N GLY A 400 -18.29 0.24 4.99
CA GLY A 400 -17.03 -0.29 5.47
C GLY A 400 -17.17 -1.30 6.59
N ALA A 401 -16.11 -2.04 6.86
CA ALA A 401 -16.02 -2.96 7.98
C ALA A 401 -14.58 -3.07 8.48
N GLN A 402 -14.44 -3.35 9.77
CA GLN A 402 -13.15 -3.50 10.45
C GLN A 402 -13.23 -4.66 11.44
N MET A 403 -12.19 -5.48 11.48
CA MET A 403 -12.08 -6.61 12.40
C MET A 403 -10.72 -6.62 13.09
N ALA A 404 -10.69 -6.99 14.37
CA ALA A 404 -9.47 -7.19 15.14
C ALA A 404 -9.57 -8.44 16.03
N SER A 405 -8.51 -9.24 16.07
CA SER A 405 -8.42 -10.43 16.93
C SER A 405 -6.97 -10.91 17.09
N LYS A 406 -6.75 -11.81 18.04
CA LYS A 406 -5.53 -12.64 18.09
C LYS A 406 -5.61 -13.87 17.19
N GLU A 407 -6.81 -14.27 16.78
CA GLU A 407 -7.03 -15.30 15.76
C GLU A 407 -7.04 -14.66 14.36
N ASP A 408 -6.58 -15.38 13.34
CA ASP A 408 -6.59 -14.85 11.98
C ASP A 408 -8.02 -14.87 11.41
N MET A 409 -8.63 -13.69 11.34
CA MET A 409 -9.96 -13.47 10.76
C MET A 409 -9.93 -12.77 9.41
N SER A 410 -8.76 -12.74 8.76
CA SER A 410 -8.55 -11.99 7.51
C SER A 410 -9.50 -12.42 6.40
N MET A 411 -9.79 -13.72 6.27
CA MET A 411 -10.73 -14.24 5.26
C MET A 411 -12.14 -13.64 5.38
N GLY A 412 -12.58 -13.25 6.59
CA GLY A 412 -13.87 -12.62 6.81
C GLY A 412 -14.01 -11.27 6.11
N ILE A 413 -12.92 -10.52 5.95
CA ILE A 413 -12.97 -9.18 5.33
C ILE A 413 -13.33 -9.24 3.84
N HIS A 414 -13.08 -10.37 3.17
CA HIS A 414 -13.42 -10.55 1.76
C HIS A 414 -14.93 -10.51 1.52
N MET A 415 -15.73 -11.03 2.46
CA MET A 415 -17.18 -10.94 2.41
C MET A 415 -17.64 -9.48 2.47
N PHE A 416 -17.08 -8.67 3.37
CA PHE A 416 -17.42 -7.25 3.47
C PHE A 416 -16.94 -6.45 2.26
N SER A 417 -15.77 -6.77 1.72
CA SER A 417 -15.27 -6.18 0.47
C SER A 417 -16.25 -6.42 -0.68
N LEU A 418 -16.76 -7.65 -0.83
CA LEU A 418 -17.78 -7.96 -1.83
C LEU A 418 -19.12 -7.28 -1.50
N ALA A 419 -19.51 -7.24 -0.22
CA ALA A 419 -20.74 -6.60 0.22
C ALA A 419 -20.79 -5.12 -0.19
N ILE A 420 -19.71 -4.38 -0.03
CA ILE A 420 -19.61 -2.98 -0.44
C ILE A 420 -19.65 -2.86 -1.97
N GLN A 421 -18.89 -3.70 -2.69
CA GLN A 421 -18.89 -3.71 -4.16
C GLN A 421 -20.30 -3.91 -4.74
N GLU A 422 -21.08 -4.81 -4.13
CA GLU A 422 -22.43 -5.17 -4.56
C GLU A 422 -23.54 -4.35 -3.87
N HIS A 423 -23.18 -3.29 -3.13
CA HIS A 423 -24.09 -2.42 -2.38
C HIS A 423 -25.07 -3.19 -1.47
N VAL A 424 -24.59 -4.24 -0.81
CA VAL A 424 -25.36 -5.02 0.16
C VAL A 424 -25.74 -4.13 1.34
N THR A 425 -27.03 -4.19 1.73
CA THR A 425 -27.51 -3.47 2.91
C THR A 425 -27.20 -4.22 4.19
N ILE A 426 -27.06 -3.50 5.30
CA ILE A 426 -26.88 -4.09 6.63
C ILE A 426 -28.03 -5.03 7.00
N ASP A 427 -29.25 -4.74 6.54
CA ASP A 427 -30.44 -5.56 6.79
C ASP A 427 -30.39 -6.89 6.00
N LYS A 428 -29.86 -6.85 4.76
CA LYS A 428 -29.61 -8.07 3.96
C LYS A 428 -28.44 -8.87 4.54
N LEU A 429 -27.41 -8.19 5.05
CA LEU A 429 -26.30 -8.85 5.73
C LEU A 429 -26.77 -9.59 6.98
N ALA A 430 -27.68 -9.00 7.77
CA ALA A 430 -28.22 -9.62 8.99
C ALA A 430 -28.89 -10.98 8.76
N LEU A 431 -29.41 -11.23 7.55
CA LEU A 431 -30.05 -12.49 7.15
C LEU A 431 -29.22 -13.32 6.16
N THR A 432 -27.99 -12.88 5.86
CA THR A 432 -27.10 -13.64 4.99
C THR A 432 -26.78 -15.00 5.64
N ASP A 433 -26.82 -16.06 4.84
CA ASP A 433 -26.61 -17.43 5.30
C ASP A 433 -25.14 -17.65 5.67
N ILE A 434 -24.81 -17.35 6.93
CA ILE A 434 -23.52 -17.66 7.54
C ILE A 434 -23.64 -19.04 8.20
N PHE A 435 -22.99 -20.03 7.61
CA PHE A 435 -23.03 -21.41 8.10
C PHE A 435 -22.63 -21.48 9.59
N PHE A 436 -23.15 -22.48 10.29
CA PHE A 436 -22.79 -22.75 11.68
C PHE A 436 -22.12 -24.12 11.83
N LEU A 437 -20.97 -24.15 12.50
CA LEU A 437 -20.39 -25.36 13.06
C LEU A 437 -19.60 -25.02 14.33
N PRO A 438 -19.82 -25.70 15.46
CA PRO A 438 -19.18 -25.36 16.75
C PRO A 438 -17.65 -25.26 16.74
N HIS A 439 -16.97 -26.00 15.86
CA HIS A 439 -15.52 -25.96 15.73
C HIS A 439 -15.01 -24.66 15.08
N PHE A 440 -15.88 -23.94 14.37
CA PHE A 440 -15.55 -22.74 13.62
C PHE A 440 -16.19 -21.50 14.20
N ASN A 441 -17.48 -21.53 14.56
CA ASN A 441 -18.21 -20.34 14.96
C ASN A 441 -19.42 -20.62 15.87
N LYS A 442 -20.11 -19.55 16.30
CA LYS A 442 -21.38 -19.60 17.04
C LYS A 442 -22.59 -19.58 16.10
N PRO A 443 -23.76 -20.11 16.52
CA PRO A 443 -25.00 -19.98 15.74
C PRO A 443 -25.36 -18.52 15.48
N TYR A 444 -25.20 -17.68 16.51
CA TYR A 444 -25.27 -16.22 16.42
C TYR A 444 -23.83 -15.69 16.44
N ASN A 445 -23.13 -15.84 15.32
CA ASN A 445 -21.76 -15.34 15.17
C ASN A 445 -21.73 -13.79 15.22
N TYR A 446 -20.54 -13.21 15.42
CA TYR A 446 -20.36 -11.77 15.57
C TYR A 446 -20.80 -10.94 14.36
N ILE A 447 -20.75 -11.49 13.13
CA ILE A 447 -21.25 -10.80 11.92
C ILE A 447 -22.77 -10.66 12.01
N THR A 448 -23.47 -11.77 12.26
CA THR A 448 -24.93 -11.79 12.41
C THR A 448 -25.37 -10.90 13.57
N MET A 449 -24.70 -10.97 14.72
CA MET A 449 -25.03 -10.15 15.88
C MET A 449 -24.82 -8.65 15.64
N ALA A 450 -23.67 -8.25 15.07
CA ALA A 450 -23.42 -6.85 14.73
C ALA A 450 -24.49 -6.31 13.77
N ALA A 451 -24.83 -7.06 12.72
CA ALA A 451 -25.83 -6.65 11.74
C ALA A 451 -27.25 -6.59 12.33
N LEU A 452 -27.65 -7.53 13.20
CA LEU A 452 -28.94 -7.51 13.88
C LEU A 452 -29.09 -6.36 14.89
N LEU A 453 -27.98 -5.87 15.44
CA LEU A 453 -27.93 -4.75 16.38
C LEU A 453 -27.91 -3.38 15.69
N ALA A 454 -27.82 -3.33 14.35
CA ALA A 454 -27.87 -2.09 13.62
C ALA A 454 -29.15 -1.29 13.92
N GLU A 455 -29.00 0.01 14.17
CA GLU A 455 -30.13 0.91 14.35
C GLU A 455 -31.03 0.88 13.10
N LYS A 456 -32.34 1.01 13.31
CA LYS A 456 -33.33 1.06 12.23
C LYS A 456 -33.49 2.46 11.68
#